data_AF-A0A8R7PNB8-F1
#
_entry.id   AF-A0A8R7PNB8-F1
#
_cell.length_a   1.000
_cell.length_b   1.000
_cell.length_c   1.000
_cell.angle_alpha   90.00
_cell.angle_beta   90.00
_cell.angle_gamma   90.00
#
_symmetry.space_group_name_H-M   'P 1'
#
loop_
_entity.id
_entity.type
_entity.pdbx_description
1 polymer ?
#
loop_
_entity_poly.entity_id
_entity_poly.type
_entity_poly.pdbx_seq_one_letter_code
_entity_poly.pdbx_strand_id
1 'polypeptide(L)' 'MRLSILSLSINNLVGPIPPQIGNLTCLTSLDLSNNHLNGNIPPELGALTTLTYLDI' A
#
# COMPACT_ATOMS: atom_id res chain seq x y z
N MET A 1 -14.34 4.82 -11.95
CA MET A 1 -13.92 5.40 -10.65
C MET A 1 -12.49 4.94 -10.39
N ARG A 2 -11.56 5.82 -10.02
CA ARG A 2 -10.14 5.48 -9.74
C ARG A 2 -9.90 5.63 -8.23
N LEU A 3 -9.27 4.65 -7.60
CA LEU A 3 -8.92 4.72 -6.18
C LEU A 3 -7.71 5.66 -6.01
N SER A 4 -7.85 6.66 -5.12
CA SER A 4 -6.80 7.64 -4.82
C SER A 4 -6.21 7.48 -3.43
N ILE A 5 -7.00 6.99 -2.48
CA ILE A 5 -6.57 6.79 -1.09
C ILE A 5 -6.92 5.36 -0.71
N LEU A 6 -5.94 4.63 -0.19
CA LEU A 6 -6.12 3.34 0.44
C LEU A 6 -5.56 3.41 1.86
N SER A 7 -6.46 3.48 2.84
CA SER A 7 -6.10 3.40 4.26
C SER A 7 -6.69 2.11 4.84
N LEU A 8 -5.81 1.25 5.32
CA LEU A 8 -6.10 0.01 6.04
C LEU A 8 -5.41 0.01 7.41
N SER A 9 -5.07 1.18 7.92
CA SER A 9 -4.36 1.29 9.19
C SER A 9 -5.21 0.84 10.37
N ILE A 10 -4.53 0.40 11.43
CA ILE A 10 -5.14 -0.05 12.69
C ILE A 10 -6.03 -1.27 12.44
N ASN A 11 -5.41 -2.32 11.89
CA ASN A 11 -6.05 -3.62 11.68
C ASN A 11 -5.12 -4.75 12.13
N ASN A 12 -5.62 -5.98 12.06
CA ASN A 12 -4.84 -7.19 12.36
C ASN A 12 -4.40 -7.90 11.06
N LEU A 13 -4.11 -7.17 9.99
CA LEU A 13 -3.66 -7.78 8.73
C LEU A 13 -2.31 -8.45 8.94
N VAL A 14 -2.15 -9.66 8.40
CA VAL A 14 -0.94 -10.49 8.51
C VAL A 14 -0.46 -10.91 7.13
N GLY A 15 0.81 -11.31 7.04
CA GLY A 15 1.42 -11.76 5.79
C GLY A 15 2.03 -10.61 4.99
N PRO A 16 2.52 -10.88 3.76
CA PRO A 16 3.19 -9.89 2.95
C PRO A 16 2.23 -8.92 2.26
N ILE A 17 2.75 -7.74 1.94
CA ILE A 17 2.06 -6.78 1.07
C ILE A 17 1.93 -7.40 -0.32
N PRO A 18 0.72 -7.51 -0.90
CA PRO A 18 0.56 -8.06 -2.23
C PRO A 18 1.19 -7.14 -3.29
N PRO A 19 2.00 -7.66 -4.24
CA PRO A 19 2.60 -6.85 -5.31
C PRO A 19 1.56 -6.16 -6.20
N GLN A 20 0.33 -6.68 -6.23
CA GLN A 20 -0.80 -6.12 -6.99
C GLN A 20 -1.22 -4.73 -6.50
N ILE A 21 -0.81 -4.30 -5.30
CA ILE A 21 -0.98 -2.90 -4.87
C ILE A 21 -0.31 -1.94 -5.86
N GLY A 22 0.80 -2.35 -6.51
CA GLY A 22 1.48 -1.58 -7.56
C GLY A 22 0.61 -1.28 -8.79
N ASN A 23 -0.49 -2.01 -9.02
CA ASN A 23 -1.43 -1.74 -10.11
C ASN A 23 -2.34 -0.54 -9.83
N LEU A 24 -2.39 -0.05 -8.59
CA LEU A 24 -3.21 1.08 -8.19
C LEU A 24 -2.50 2.41 -8.50
N THR A 25 -2.08 2.61 -9.75
CA THR A 25 -1.19 3.70 -10.20
C THR A 25 -1.73 5.12 -10.00
N CYS A 26 -3.00 5.25 -9.61
CA CYS A 26 -3.64 6.53 -9.27
C CYS A 26 -3.66 6.81 -7.76
N LEU A 27 -3.08 5.95 -6.91
CA LEU A 27 -2.98 6.18 -5.48
C LEU A 27 -2.07 7.36 -5.18
N THR A 28 -2.60 8.29 -4.40
CA THR A 28 -1.88 9.41 -3.79
C THR A 28 -1.51 9.13 -2.34
N SER A 29 -2.27 8.26 -1.65
CA SER A 29 -2.00 7.87 -0.27
C SER A 29 -2.23 6.37 -0.06
N LEU A 30 -1.23 5.72 0.54
CA LEU A 30 -1.26 4.33 0.99
C LEU A 30 -0.85 4.30 2.46
N ASP A 31 -1.78 3.91 3.33
CA ASP A 31 -1.55 3.76 4.77
C ASP A 31 -1.91 2.34 5.20
N LEU A 32 -0.88 1.54 5.46
CA LEU A 32 -0.95 0.17 5.98
C LEU A 32 -0.46 0.08 7.42
N SER A 33 -0.17 1.22 8.06
CA SER A 33 0.43 1.29 9.40
C SER A 33 -0.42 0.59 10.47
N ASN A 34 0.21 0.23 11.59
CA ASN A 34 -0.48 -0.43 12.71
C ASN A 34 -1.18 -1.74 12.27
N ASN A 35 -0.45 -2.57 11.52
CA ASN A 35 -0.81 -3.94 11.16
C ASN A 35 0.30 -4.92 11.58
N HIS A 36 0.12 -6.21 11.27
CA HIS A 36 1.09 -7.28 11.50
C HIS A 36 1.65 -7.83 10.17
N LEU A 37 1.80 -6.94 9.18
CA LEU A 37 2.36 -7.29 7.87
C LEU A 37 3.84 -7.70 8.02
N ASN A 38 4.29 -8.61 7.16
CA ASN A 38 5.65 -9.16 7.20
C ASN A 38 6.24 -9.34 5.80
N GLY A 39 7.45 -9.90 5.71
CA GLY A 39 8.14 -10.07 4.42
C GLY A 39 8.74 -8.76 3.89
N ASN A 40 9.07 -8.75 2.60
CA ASN A 40 9.73 -7.62 1.95
C ASN A 40 8.71 -6.65 1.35
N ILE A 41 9.10 -5.38 1.24
CA ILE A 41 8.36 -4.38 0.47
C ILE A 41 8.39 -4.79 -1.02
N PRO A 42 7.25 -4.98 -1.69
CA PRO A 42 7.23 -5.35 -3.10
C PRO A 42 7.82 -4.24 -3.98
N PRO A 43 8.78 -4.53 -4.88
CA PRO A 43 9.33 -3.53 -5.79
C PRO A 43 8.27 -2.90 -6.70
N GLU A 44 7.14 -3.58 -6.91
CA GLU A 44 5.98 -3.08 -7.66
C GLU A 44 5.36 -1.82 -7.05
N LEU A 45 5.57 -1.52 -5.76
CA LEU A 45 5.19 -0.23 -5.18
C LEU A 45 5.89 0.95 -5.87
N GLY A 46 7.04 0.72 -6.51
CA GLY A 46 7.72 1.72 -7.35
C GLY A 46 6.90 2.17 -8.57
N ALA A 47 5.86 1.43 -8.97
CA ALA A 47 4.95 1.83 -10.05
C ALA A 47 3.93 2.90 -9.61
N LEU A 48 3.80 3.17 -8.31
CA LEU A 48 2.88 4.16 -7.75
C LEU A 48 3.43 5.59 -7.88
N THR A 49 3.64 6.04 -9.11
CA THR A 49 4.29 7.33 -9.42
C THR A 49 3.51 8.57 -8.97
N THR A 50 2.23 8.41 -8.60
CA THR A 50 1.38 9.48 -8.06
C THR A 50 1.33 9.51 -6.53
N LEU A 51 1.99 8.56 -5.85
CA LEU A 51 1.96 8.41 -4.40
C LEU A 51 2.77 9.52 -3.74
N THR A 52 2.14 10.25 -2.84
CA THR A 52 2.77 11.31 -2.04
C THR A 52 2.84 10.98 -0.56
N TYR A 53 2.07 9.99 -0.11
CA TYR A 53 2.08 9.47 1.25
C TYR A 53 2.17 7.95 1.24
N LEU A 54 3.15 7.41 1.99
CA LEU A 54 3.35 5.99 2.21
C LEU A 54 3.69 5.74 3.68
N ASP A 55 2.86 4.94 4.35
CA ASP A 55 3.12 4.42 5.70
C ASP A 55 2.75 2.93 5.74
N ILE A 56 3.59 2.10 6.35
CA ILE A 56 3.54 0.63 6.26
C ILE A 56 3.77 -0.02 7.62
#